data_AF-A0A060C5Z4-F1
#
_entry.id   AF-A0A060C5Z4-F1
#
_cell.length_a   1.000
_cell.length_b   1.000
_cell.length_c   1.000
_cell.angle_alpha   90.00
_cell.angle_beta   90.00
_cell.angle_gamma   90.00
#
_symmetry.space_group_name_H-M   'P 1'
#
loop_
_entity.id
_entity.type
_entity.pdbx_description
1 polymer ?
#
loop_
_entity_poly.entity_id
_entity_poly.type
_entity_poly.pdbx_seq_one_letter_code
_entity_poly.pdbx_strand_id
1 'polypeptide(L)' 'MPPSNQPDRAFVWALGGIALVTACRLALLPFDTADLFTDDAQYWLWGKELAWGYFSKPPLIGWIMGL' A
#
# COMPACT_ATOMS: atom_id res chain seq x y z
N MET A 1 30.42 -14.15 27.35
CA MET A 1 29.83 -14.92 26.24
C MET A 1 28.91 -13.95 25.48
N PRO A 2 29.17 -13.60 24.21
CA PRO A 2 28.26 -12.72 23.49
C PRO A 2 26.93 -13.44 23.24
N PRO A 3 25.79 -12.74 23.29
CA PRO A 3 24.50 -13.35 22.96
C PRO A 3 24.51 -13.82 21.50
N SER A 4 24.00 -15.03 21.25
CA SER A 4 23.78 -15.50 19.88
C SER A 4 22.63 -14.69 19.27
N ASN A 5 22.95 -13.77 18.37
CA ASN A 5 22.00 -12.83 17.76
C ASN A 5 21.12 -13.49 16.66
N GLN A 6 20.71 -14.74 16.87
CA GLN A 6 19.91 -15.48 15.91
C GLN A 6 18.44 -15.06 16.04
N PRO A 7 17.77 -14.66 14.95
CA PRO A 7 16.38 -14.26 15.01
C PRO A 7 15.51 -15.42 15.49
N ASP A 8 14.55 -15.12 16.36
CA ASP A 8 13.62 -16.12 16.87
C ASP A 8 12.91 -16.81 15.70
N ARG A 9 12.87 -18.15 15.72
CA ARG A 9 12.27 -18.93 14.64
C ARG A 9 10.82 -18.52 14.35
N ALA A 10 10.07 -18.16 15.39
CA ALA A 10 8.71 -17.64 15.24
C ALA A 10 8.66 -16.31 14.48
N PHE A 11 9.63 -15.41 14.71
CA PHE A 11 9.75 -14.14 14.01
C PHE A 11 10.04 -14.35 12.52
N VAL A 12 10.93 -15.30 12.18
CA VAL A 12 11.23 -15.66 10.79
C VAL A 12 9.99 -16.20 10.08
N TRP A 13 9.22 -17.08 10.72
CA TRP A 13 7.97 -17.59 10.16
C TRP A 13 6.92 -16.50 9.97
N ALA A 14 6.80 -15.57 10.93
CA ALA A 14 5.88 -14.43 10.81
C ALA A 14 6.22 -13.55 9.60
N LEU A 15 7.51 -13.20 9.42
CA LEU A 15 7.97 -12.44 8.26
C LEU A 15 7.72 -13.21 6.95
N GLY A 16 8.01 -14.51 6.93
CA GLY A 16 7.73 -15.38 5.79
C GLY A 16 6.24 -15.40 5.42
N GLY A 17 5.36 -15.48 6.42
CA GLY A 17 3.92 -15.43 6.23
C GLY A 17 3.43 -14.09 5.67
N ILE A 18 3.92 -12.98 6.21
CA ILE A 18 3.60 -11.62 5.71
C ILE A 18 4.07 -11.47 4.25
N ALA A 19 5.29 -11.89 3.95
CA ALA A 19 5.84 -11.85 2.60
C ALA A 19 5.01 -12.70 1.63
N LEU A 20 4.61 -13.90 2.04
CA LEU A 20 3.78 -14.79 1.22
C LEU A 20 2.41 -14.16 0.92
N VAL A 21 1.70 -13.67 1.94
CA VAL A 21 0.40 -13.01 1.75
C VAL A 21 0.53 -11.77 0.85
N THR A 22 1.60 -11.00 1.02
CA THR A 22 1.88 -9.82 0.19
C THR A 22 2.12 -10.21 -1.27
N ALA A 23 2.94 -11.24 -1.51
CA ALA A 23 3.19 -11.76 -2.86
C ALA A 23 1.91 -12.31 -3.52
N CYS A 24 1.09 -13.05 -2.76
CA CYS A 24 -0.22 -13.51 -3.24
C CYS A 24 -1.14 -12.34 -3.62
N ARG A 25 -1.21 -11.27 -2.81
CA ARG A 25 -1.99 -10.07 -3.13
C ARG A 25 -1.54 -9.42 -4.42
N LEU A 26 -0.24 -9.24 -4.61
CA LEU A 26 0.32 -8.65 -5.84
C LEU A 26 0.07 -9.53 -7.06
N ALA A 27 0.15 -10.86 -6.93
CA ALA A 27 -0.12 -11.80 -8.02
C ALA A 27 -1.60 -11.83 -8.43
N LEU A 28 -2.51 -11.61 -7.48
CA LEU A 28 -3.95 -11.58 -7.73
C LEU A 28 -4.47 -10.21 -8.20
N LEU A 29 -3.73 -9.13 -7.95
CA LEU A 29 -4.13 -7.76 -8.28
C LEU A 29 -4.61 -7.56 -9.74
N PRO A 30 -3.98 -8.16 -10.78
CA PRO A 30 -4.44 -7.99 -12.16
C PRO A 30 -5.79 -8.65 -12.47
N PHE A 31 -6.26 -9.55 -11.60
CA PHE A 31 -7.56 -10.22 -11.72
C PHE A 31 -8.66 -9.53 -10.91
N ASP A 32 -8.30 -8.49 -10.15
CA ASP A 32 -9.27 -7.69 -9.42
C ASP A 32 -10.05 -6.80 -10.41
N THR A 33 -11.37 -6.82 -10.30
CA THR A 33 -12.29 -6.03 -11.12
C THR A 33 -12.96 -4.93 -10.29
N ALA A 34 -12.39 -4.55 -9.15
CA ALA A 34 -12.87 -3.42 -8.36
C ALA A 34 -12.79 -2.13 -9.18
N ASP A 35 -13.95 -1.52 -9.44
CA ASP A 35 -14.05 -0.18 -10.03
C ASP A 35 -13.70 0.90 -8.99
N LEU A 36 -13.44 2.12 -9.48
CA LEU A 36 -13.23 3.29 -8.62
C LEU A 36 -14.49 3.55 -7.77
N PHE A 37 -14.34 3.46 -6.46
CA PHE A 37 -15.34 4.01 -5.54
C PHE A 37 -15.35 5.54 -5.61
N THR A 38 -16.42 6.15 -5.11
CA THR A 38 -16.64 7.62 -5.18
C THR A 38 -15.45 8.42 -4.65
N ASP A 39 -14.87 7.98 -3.54
CA ASP A 39 -13.69 8.55 -2.92
C ASP A 39 -12.41 8.33 -3.75
N ASP A 40 -12.23 7.16 -4.37
CA ASP A 40 -11.09 6.88 -5.25
C ASP A 40 -11.13 7.74 -6.53
N ALA A 41 -12.31 7.87 -7.15
CA ALA A 41 -12.51 8.75 -8.29
C ALA A 41 -12.22 10.22 -7.95
N GLN A 42 -12.62 10.65 -6.74
CA GLN A 42 -12.33 11.98 -6.24
C GLN A 42 -10.83 12.22 -6.08
N TYR A 43 -10.07 11.28 -5.48
CA TYR A 43 -8.62 11.41 -5.35
C TYR A 43 -7.89 11.37 -6.68
N TRP A 44 -8.32 10.50 -7.58
CA TRP A 44 -7.75 10.42 -8.92
C TRP A 44 -7.92 11.74 -9.68
N LEU A 45 -9.13 12.32 -9.63
CA LEU A 45 -9.41 13.63 -10.23
C LEU A 45 -8.56 14.73 -9.60
N TRP A 46 -8.45 14.75 -8.27
CA TRP A 46 -7.58 15.65 -7.52
C TRP A 46 -6.08 15.47 -7.86
N GLY A 47 -5.67 14.26 -8.20
CA GLY A 47 -4.31 13.97 -8.65
C GLY A 47 -3.94 14.63 -9.98
N LYS A 48 -4.92 14.95 -10.83
CA LYS A 48 -4.67 15.58 -12.14
C LYS A 48 -4.14 17.01 -12.04
N GLU A 49 -4.42 17.71 -10.95
CA GLU A 49 -4.09 19.14 -10.80
C GLU A 49 -2.90 19.42 -9.87
N LEU A 50 -2.23 18.37 -9.33
CA LEU A 50 -1.06 18.51 -8.44
C LEU A 50 -1.21 19.62 -7.37
N ALA A 51 -2.43 19.82 -6.87
CA ALA A 51 -2.74 20.87 -5.92
C ALA A 51 -2.05 20.59 -4.58
N TRP A 52 -1.78 21.65 -3.80
CA TRP A 52 -1.09 21.58 -2.50
C TRP A 52 -1.99 21.16 -1.33
N GLY A 53 -3.25 20.80 -1.60
CA GLY A 53 -4.18 20.25 -0.63
C GLY A 53 -5.62 20.45 -1.07
N TYR A 54 -6.49 19.55 -0.63
CA TYR A 54 -7.94 19.66 -0.79
C TYR A 54 -8.59 19.79 0.59
N PHE A 55 -9.81 20.33 0.67
CA PHE A 55 -10.51 20.78 1.89
C PHE A 55 -10.11 20.09 3.21
N SER A 56 -10.13 18.75 3.27
CA SER A 56 -9.74 17.99 4.48
C SER A 56 -8.60 17.01 4.27
N LYS A 57 -7.92 17.03 3.12
CA LYS A 57 -6.99 15.96 2.71
C LYS A 57 -5.67 16.53 2.19
N PRO A 58 -4.53 16.09 2.75
CA PRO A 58 -3.21 16.53 2.29
C PRO A 58 -2.96 16.05 0.86
N PRO A 59 -2.08 16.73 0.11
CA PRO A 59 -1.98 16.55 -1.34
C PRO A 59 -1.36 15.22 -1.79
N LEU A 60 -0.59 14.57 -0.90
CA LEU A 60 0.22 13.39 -1.23
C LEU A 60 -0.61 12.25 -1.84
N ILE A 61 -1.80 11.98 -1.31
CA ILE A 61 -2.66 10.90 -1.81
C ILE A 61 -3.14 11.18 -3.24
N GLY A 62 -3.49 12.43 -3.55
CA GLY A 62 -3.86 12.84 -4.91
C GLY A 62 -2.67 12.71 -5.87
N TRP A 63 -1.49 13.21 -5.48
CA TRP A 63 -0.29 13.11 -6.31
C TRP A 63 0.09 11.67 -6.65
N ILE A 64 0.03 10.75 -5.68
CA ILE A 64 0.34 9.34 -5.91
C ILE A 64 -0.68 8.70 -6.86
N MET A 65 -1.96 9.03 -6.73
CA MET A 65 -3.04 8.45 -7.55
C MET A 65 -3.12 9.05 -8.97
N GLY A 66 -2.64 10.29 -9.16
CA GLY A 66 -2.70 11.02 -10.43
C GLY A 66 -1.47 10.86 -11.35
N LEU A 67 -0.34 10.39 -10.80
CA LEU A 67 0.85 9.95 -11.54
C LEU A 67 0.57 8.65 -12.29
#